data_AF-U6RMN6-F1
#
_entry.id   AF-U6RMN6-F1
#
_cell.length_a   1.000
_cell.length_b   1.000
_cell.length_c   1.000
_cell.angle_alpha   90.00
_cell.angle_beta   90.00
_cell.angle_gamma   90.00
#
_symmetry.space_group_name_H-M   'P 1'
#
loop_
_entity.id
_entity.type
_entity.pdbx_description
1 polymer ?
#
loop_
_entity_poly.entity_id
_entity_poly.type
_entity_poly.pdbx_seq_one_letter_code
_entity_poly.pdbx_strand_id
1 'polypeptide(L)'
;MKKVYRIPEDSEFVTAEVTDNSIVLLFEPKATKAFLCDITNDLEYMPNLGDLSIFWSQERPGAAIVARLSDYNFSEKESLFKSSNGLWYHHAIRFRNEEQYNKIISHGRETQSEKEA
;
A
#
# COMPACT_ATOMS: atom_id res chain seq x y z
N MET A 1 -16.86 -28.92 -20.07
CA MET A 1 -16.65 -27.90 -21.13
C MET A 1 -15.69 -26.85 -20.58
N LYS A 2 -14.49 -26.68 -21.16
CA LYS A 2 -13.51 -25.69 -20.69
C LYS A 2 -13.99 -24.29 -21.11
N LYS A 3 -14.27 -23.41 -20.15
CA LYS A 3 -14.52 -22.00 -20.44
C LYS A 3 -13.16 -21.29 -20.52
N VAL A 4 -12.94 -20.57 -21.62
CA VAL A 4 -11.73 -19.77 -21.83
C VAL A 4 -12.15 -18.32 -21.82
N TYR A 5 -11.58 -17.54 -20.91
CA TYR A 5 -11.76 -16.09 -20.84
C TYR A 5 -10.45 -15.43 -21.29
N ARG A 6 -10.55 -14.40 -22.14
CA ARG A 6 -9.38 -13.62 -22.55
C ARG A 6 -9.06 -12.62 -21.43
N ILE A 7 -7.77 -12.50 -21.11
CA ILE A 7 -7.27 -11.46 -20.21
C ILE A 7 -7.41 -10.11 -20.96
N PRO A 8 -7.96 -9.06 -20.35
CA PRO A 8 -8.02 -7.73 -20.98
C PRO A 8 -6.62 -7.21 -21.30
N GLU A 9 -6.44 -6.59 -22.47
CA GLU A 9 -5.11 -6.21 -23.01
C GLU A 9 -4.35 -5.22 -22.11
N ASP A 10 -5.05 -4.38 -21.34
CA ASP A 10 -4.42 -3.38 -20.47
C ASP A 10 -4.07 -3.90 -19.06
N SER A 11 -4.26 -5.20 -18.79
CA SER A 11 -4.08 -5.78 -17.46
C SER A 11 -2.60 -5.94 -17.11
N GLU A 12 -2.15 -5.29 -16.04
CA GLU A 12 -0.77 -5.42 -15.51
C GLU A 12 -0.73 -6.23 -14.21
N PHE A 13 -1.79 -6.18 -13.41
CA PHE A 13 -1.89 -6.89 -12.14
C PHE A 13 -3.05 -7.89 -12.13
N VAL A 14 -2.89 -8.96 -11.36
CA VAL A 14 -3.96 -9.91 -11.05
C VAL A 14 -4.10 -10.02 -9.54
N THR A 15 -5.22 -9.54 -9.02
CA THR A 15 -5.60 -9.75 -7.62
C THR A 15 -6.41 -11.04 -7.53
N ALA A 16 -6.00 -11.95 -6.65
CA ALA A 16 -6.71 -13.19 -6.38
C ALA A 16 -7.31 -13.15 -4.97
N GLU A 17 -8.64 -13.20 -4.89
CA GLU A 17 -9.37 -13.29 -3.63
C GLU A 17 -9.98 -14.68 -3.50
N VAL A 18 -9.79 -15.31 -2.34
CA VAL A 18 -10.39 -16.61 -2.02
C VAL A 18 -11.65 -16.38 -1.21
N THR A 19 -12.75 -16.94 -1.68
CA THR A 19 -14.01 -17.08 -0.95
C THR A 19 -14.20 -18.55 -0.55
N ASP A 20 -15.20 -18.86 0.28
CA ASP A 20 -15.45 -20.22 0.81
C ASP A 20 -15.46 -21.33 -0.26
N ASN A 21 -15.93 -21.04 -1.47
CA ASN A 21 -16.08 -22.03 -2.55
C ASN A 21 -15.57 -21.56 -3.92
N SER A 22 -14.94 -20.38 -4.00
CA SER A 22 -14.51 -19.84 -5.30
C SER A 22 -13.28 -18.93 -5.19
N ILE A 23 -12.57 -18.79 -6.31
CA ILE A 23 -11.49 -17.82 -6.48
C ILE A 23 -12.02 -16.72 -7.41
N VAL A 24 -11.93 -15.48 -6.96
CA VAL A 24 -12.19 -14.30 -7.78
C VAL A 24 -10.84 -13.78 -8.28
N LEU A 25 -10.68 -13.68 -9.60
CA LEU A 25 -9.52 -13.07 -10.23
C LEU A 25 -9.92 -11.71 -10.82
N LEU A 26 -9.33 -10.64 -10.30
CA LEU A 26 -9.48 -9.29 -10.84
C LEU A 26 -8.23 -8.95 -11.66
N PHE A 27 -8.44 -8.60 -12.92
CA PHE A 27 -7.39 -8.14 -13.83
C PHE A 27 -7.41 -6.61 -13.86
N GLU A 28 -6.32 -5.97 -13.44
CA GLU A 28 -6.28 -4.55 -13.19
C GLU A 28 -5.27 -3.83 -14.09
N PRO A 29 -5.64 -2.68 -14.68
CA PRO A 29 -4.74 -1.93 -15.52
C PRO A 29 -3.70 -1.15 -14.72
N LYS A 30 -2.57 -0.82 -15.36
CA LYS A 30 -1.47 0.00 -14.81
C LYS A 30 -1.92 1.28 -14.08
N ALA A 31 -3.05 1.84 -14.51
CA ALA A 31 -3.59 3.09 -14.02
C ALA A 31 -4.18 3.04 -12.58
N THR A 32 -4.20 1.88 -11.92
CA THR A 32 -4.77 1.73 -10.56
C THR A 32 -3.88 2.26 -9.44
N LYS A 33 -2.65 2.71 -9.75
CA LYS A 33 -1.62 3.07 -8.74
C LYS A 33 -1.31 1.89 -7.79
N ALA A 34 -1.53 0.67 -8.25
CA ALA A 34 -1.17 -0.55 -7.54
C ALA A 34 0.34 -0.81 -7.66
N PHE A 35 0.94 -1.38 -6.62
CA PHE A 35 2.34 -1.77 -6.60
C PHE A 35 2.55 -2.92 -5.62
N LEU A 36 3.53 -3.78 -5.88
CA LEU A 36 3.93 -4.81 -4.93
C LEU A 36 4.74 -4.14 -3.80
N CYS A 37 4.28 -4.27 -2.56
CA CYS A 37 4.96 -3.68 -1.41
C CYS A 37 5.80 -4.72 -0.68
N ASP A 38 7.11 -4.48 -0.59
CA ASP A 38 8.05 -5.39 0.08
C ASP A 38 7.76 -5.55 1.58
N ILE A 39 7.17 -4.54 2.22
CA ILE A 39 6.87 -4.54 3.65
C ILE A 39 5.67 -5.46 3.95
N THR A 40 4.62 -5.38 3.13
CA THR A 40 3.39 -6.15 3.37
C THR A 40 3.41 -7.51 2.66
N ASN A 41 4.32 -7.67 1.69
CA ASN A 41 4.42 -8.78 0.75
C ASN A 41 3.08 -9.05 0.03
N ASP A 42 2.40 -7.96 -0.35
CA ASP A 42 1.07 -7.98 -0.96
C ASP A 42 0.96 -6.87 -2.02
N LEU A 43 -0.08 -6.93 -2.85
CA LEU A 43 -0.42 -5.87 -3.78
C LEU A 43 -1.09 -4.72 -3.02
N GLU A 44 -0.41 -3.58 -2.98
CA GLU A 44 -0.85 -2.37 -2.28
C GLU A 44 -1.20 -1.26 -3.25
N TYR A 45 -1.93 -0.26 -2.75
CA TYR A 45 -2.44 0.83 -3.57
C TYR A 45 -1.98 2.17 -3.02
N MET A 46 -1.44 3.01 -3.90
CA MET A 46 -1.16 4.40 -3.59
C MET A 46 -2.50 5.13 -3.32
N PRO A 47 -2.60 5.89 -2.22
CA PRO A 47 -3.87 6.52 -1.86
C PRO A 47 -4.22 7.71 -2.77
N ASN A 48 -5.52 7.96 -2.94
CA ASN A 48 -6.03 9.19 -3.54
C ASN A 48 -6.35 10.22 -2.45
N LEU A 49 -6.52 11.49 -2.85
CA LEU A 49 -6.96 12.54 -1.94
C LEU A 49 -8.28 12.13 -1.27
N GLY A 50 -8.32 12.20 0.05
CA GLY A 50 -9.45 11.79 0.89
C GLY A 50 -9.46 10.33 1.33
N ASP A 51 -8.64 9.45 0.73
CA ASP A 51 -8.60 8.03 1.08
C ASP A 51 -8.05 7.83 2.50
N LEU A 52 -8.68 6.93 3.26
CA LEU A 52 -8.12 6.43 4.52
C LEU A 52 -6.87 5.61 4.20
N SER A 53 -5.76 5.95 4.85
CA SER A 53 -4.42 5.52 4.46
C SER A 53 -3.54 5.35 5.69
N ILE A 54 -2.53 4.48 5.56
CA ILE A 54 -1.48 4.30 6.55
C ILE A 54 -0.29 5.16 6.14
N PHE A 55 0.24 5.96 7.08
CA PHE A 55 1.39 6.83 6.86
C PHE A 55 2.51 6.48 7.81
N TRP A 56 3.75 6.44 7.32
CA TRP A 56 4.95 6.24 8.15
C TRP A 56 6.13 7.05 7.60
N SER A 57 7.09 7.33 8.49
CA SER A 57 8.28 8.13 8.17
C SER A 57 9.53 7.28 8.29
N GLN A 58 10.51 7.52 7.42
CA GLN A 58 11.84 6.93 7.52
C GLN A 58 12.58 7.37 8.81
N GLU A 59 12.24 8.55 9.32
CA GLU A 59 12.85 9.14 10.54
C GLU A 59 12.34 8.50 11.83
N ARG A 60 11.18 7.84 11.77
CA ARG A 60 10.54 7.19 12.94
C ARG A 60 10.15 5.76 12.57
N PRO A 61 11.14 4.88 12.37
CA PRO A 61 10.88 3.48 12.10
C PRO A 61 10.04 2.87 13.24
N GLY A 62 9.10 2.01 12.88
CA GLY A 62 8.19 1.36 13.84
C GLY A 62 7.02 2.21 14.30
N ALA A 63 6.84 3.42 13.75
CA ALA A 63 5.69 4.28 13.98
C ALA A 63 4.92 4.53 12.68
N ALA A 64 3.63 4.23 12.70
CA ALA A 64 2.69 4.52 11.62
C ALA A 64 1.40 5.11 12.18
N ILE A 65 0.64 5.82 11.35
CA ILE A 65 -0.69 6.32 11.70
C ILE A 65 -1.69 5.96 10.62
N VAL A 66 -2.97 5.88 10.99
CA VAL A 66 -4.08 5.78 10.03
C VAL A 66 -4.82 7.12 10.00
N ALA A 67 -4.87 7.74 8.83
CA ALA A 67 -5.47 9.07 8.62
C ALA A 67 -5.96 9.20 7.18
N ARG A 68 -6.57 10.33 6.80
CA ARG A 68 -6.92 10.60 5.39
C ARG A 68 -5.78 11.30 4.67
N LEU A 69 -5.57 10.99 3.39
CA LEU A 69 -4.66 11.77 2.55
C LEU A 69 -5.26 13.15 2.29
N SER A 70 -4.52 14.20 2.60
CA SER A 70 -4.96 15.59 2.41
C SER A 70 -4.21 16.30 1.29
N ASP A 71 -2.98 15.91 1.02
CA ASP A 71 -2.14 16.48 -0.05
C ASP A 71 -0.97 15.53 -0.36
N TYR A 72 -0.29 15.73 -1.49
CA TYR A 72 0.94 15.04 -1.82
C TYR A 72 1.88 15.94 -2.64
N ASN A 73 3.18 15.75 -2.48
CA ASN A 73 4.20 16.44 -3.25
C ASN A 73 5.23 15.43 -3.75
N PHE A 74 5.32 15.32 -5.08
CA PHE A 74 6.28 14.43 -5.74
C PHE A 74 7.35 15.27 -6.41
N SER A 75 8.59 15.08 -5.98
CA SER A 75 9.78 15.67 -6.60
C SER A 75 10.72 14.57 -7.06
N GLU A 76 11.72 14.93 -7.87
CA GLU A 76 12.77 13.97 -8.29
C GLU A 76 13.56 13.39 -7.11
N LYS A 77 13.62 14.09 -5.97
CA LYS A 77 14.40 13.68 -4.80
C LYS A 77 13.57 12.93 -3.77
N GLU A 78 12.29 13.28 -3.65
CA GLU A 78 11.46 12.83 -2.53
C GLU A 78 9.98 12.85 -2.90
N SER A 79 9.26 11.86 -2.38
CA SER A 79 7.80 11.78 -2.41
C SER A 79 7.25 11.95 -1.01
N LEU A 80 6.44 12.97 -0.79
CA LEU A 80 5.84 13.29 0.50
C LEU A 80 4.32 13.27 0.43
N PHE A 81 3.71 12.76 1.50
CA PHE A 81 2.27 12.63 1.64
C PHE A 81 1.81 13.35 2.91
N LYS A 82 0.84 14.25 2.78
CA LYS A 82 0.27 14.99 3.90
C LYS A 82 -0.95 14.29 4.43
N SER A 83 -0.92 13.89 5.70
CA SER A 83 -2.10 13.31 6.35
C SER A 83 -3.04 14.39 6.87
N SER A 84 -4.28 14.03 7.18
CA SER A 84 -5.29 14.92 7.75
C SER A 84 -4.93 15.49 9.13
N ASN A 85 -3.87 15.00 9.79
CA ASN A 85 -3.31 15.63 10.99
C ASN A 85 -2.39 16.84 10.70
N GLY A 86 -2.15 17.15 9.42
CA GLY A 86 -1.32 18.26 8.97
C GLY A 86 0.17 17.95 8.80
N LEU A 87 0.63 16.76 9.20
CA LEU A 87 2.02 16.31 9.08
C LEU A 87 2.29 15.61 7.75
N TRP A 88 3.56 15.66 7.33
CA TRP A 88 4.07 15.03 6.12
C TRP A 88 4.82 13.74 6.42
N TYR A 89 4.70 12.76 5.53
CA TYR A 89 5.26 11.43 5.65
C TYR A 89 5.89 11.00 4.33
N HIS A 90 6.94 10.18 4.42
CA HIS A 90 7.68 9.65 3.26
C HIS A 90 6.91 8.56 2.52
N HIS A 91 6.00 7.89 3.24
CA HIS A 91 5.26 6.75 2.70
C HIS A 91 3.79 6.86 3.05
N ALA A 92 2.94 6.47 2.11
CA ALA A 92 1.52 6.30 2.32
C ALA A 92 0.96 5.17 1.46
N ILE A 93 0.13 4.31 2.05
CA ILE A 93 -0.65 3.29 1.32
C ILE A 93 -2.10 3.35 1.76
N ARG A 94 -3.02 3.04 0.84
CA ARG A 94 -4.45 2.98 1.14
C ARG A 94 -4.72 1.91 2.19
N PHE A 95 -5.47 2.28 3.23
CA PHE A 95 -5.80 1.37 4.32
C PHE A 95 -6.77 0.29 3.83
N ARG A 96 -6.37 -0.98 3.97
CA ARG A 96 -7.18 -2.16 3.64
C ARG A 96 -7.68 -2.86 4.89
N ASN A 97 -6.76 -3.18 5.81
CA ASN A 97 -7.07 -3.92 7.03
C ASN A 97 -5.98 -3.72 8.09
N GLU A 98 -6.21 -4.29 9.27
CA GLU A 98 -5.27 -4.19 10.41
C GLU A 98 -3.96 -4.97 10.17
N GLU A 99 -4.01 -6.10 9.45
CA GLU A 99 -2.82 -6.90 9.14
C GLU A 99 -1.77 -6.06 8.38
N GLN A 100 -2.23 -5.29 7.39
CA GLN A 100 -1.41 -4.35 6.64
C GLN A 100 -0.69 -3.34 7.56
N TYR A 101 -1.41 -2.75 8.51
CA TYR A 101 -0.85 -1.82 9.50
C TYR A 101 0.17 -2.48 10.42
N ASN A 102 -0.14 -3.67 10.92
CA ASN A 102 0.73 -4.41 11.82
C ASN A 102 2.04 -4.82 11.13
N LYS A 103 2.01 -5.22 9.85
CA LYS A 103 3.23 -5.51 9.08
C LYS A 103 4.15 -4.29 8.97
N ILE A 104 3.60 -3.11 8.69
CA ILE A 104 4.37 -1.85 8.58
C ILE A 104 5.07 -1.50 9.90
N ILE A 105 4.35 -1.61 11.02
CA ILE A 105 4.92 -1.32 12.33
C ILE A 105 6.00 -2.33 12.71
N SER A 106 5.74 -3.62 12.52
CA SER A 106 6.70 -4.68 12.85
C SER A 106 7.99 -4.53 12.04
N HIS A 107 7.86 -4.32 10.73
CA HIS A 107 9.01 -4.11 9.85
C HIS A 107 9.88 -2.94 10.33
N GLY A 108 9.26 -1.80 10.64
CA GLY A 108 10.01 -0.64 11.12
C GLY A 108 10.73 -0.90 12.46
N ARG A 109 10.16 -1.70 13.37
CA ARG A 109 10.85 -2.06 14.63
C ARG A 109 12.06 -2.96 14.40
N GLU A 110 11.96 -3.90 13.48
CA GLU A 110 13.07 -4.77 13.08
C GLU A 110 14.22 -3.93 12.49
N THR A 111 13.91 -3.01 11.56
CA THR A 111 14.93 -2.14 10.95
C THR A 111 15.62 -1.24 11.98
N GLN A 112 14.90 -0.84 13.04
CA GLN A 112 15.49 -0.06 14.13
C GLN A 112 16.46 -0.92 14.96
N SER A 113 16.06 -2.14 15.32
CA SER A 113 16.90 -3.05 16.11
C SER A 113 18.22 -3.43 15.40
N GLU A 114 18.19 -3.58 14.08
CA GLU A 114 19.40 -3.86 13.28
C GLU A 114 20.37 -2.68 13.22
N LYS A 115 19.90 -1.44 13.33
CA LYS A 115 20.75 -0.24 13.36
C LYS A 115 21.42 -0.01 14.70
N GLU A 116 20.87 -0.59 15.76
CA GLU A 116 21.35 -0.44 17.14
C GLU A 116 22.29 -1.60 17.58
N ALA A 117 22.41 -2.65 16.76
CA ALA A 117 23.27 -3.82 16.98
C ALA A 117 24.66 -3.67 16.34
#